data_AF-A0AAD5B9S8-F1
#
_entry.id   AF-A0AAD5B9S8-F1
#
_cell.length_a   1.000
_cell.length_b   1.000
_cell.length_c   1.000
_cell.angle_alpha   90.00
_cell.angle_beta   90.00
_cell.angle_gamma   90.00
#
_symmetry.space_group_name_H-M   'P 1'
#
loop_
_entity.id
_entity.type
_entity.pdbx_description
1 polymer ?
#
loop_
_entity_poly.entity_id
_entity_poly.type
_entity_poly.pdbx_seq_one_letter_code
_entity_poly.pdbx_strand_id
1 'polypeptide(L)'
;KPKPVLIIKPGKKVFSGETVTFRCDLNGGGDTQWTYSWYKKHYGQNPYRTTHHSTFYISSVTDSDSGEYTCSGTRNDSQKSEISDPVTLTVS
;
A
#
# COMPACT_ATOMS: atom_id res chain seq x y z
N LYS A 1 3.63 -14.50 -11.09
CA LYS A 1 2.46 -13.60 -10.96
C LYS A 1 3.00 -12.17 -11.10
N PRO A 2 2.24 -11.11 -11.43
CA PRO A 2 2.82 -9.77 -11.44
C PRO A 2 3.31 -9.42 -10.03
N LYS A 3 4.52 -8.87 -9.90
CA LYS A 3 5.05 -8.38 -8.63
C LYS A 3 4.79 -6.87 -8.53
N PRO A 4 3.97 -6.40 -7.58
CA PRO A 4 3.68 -4.99 -7.42
C PRO A 4 4.87 -4.22 -6.86
N VAL A 5 4.93 -2.92 -7.18
CA VAL A 5 5.87 -1.97 -6.60
C VAL A 5 5.11 -1.00 -5.69
N LEU A 6 5.44 -0.99 -4.40
CA LEU A 6 4.88 -0.04 -3.45
C LEU A 6 5.67 1.27 -3.46
N ILE A 7 4.98 2.38 -3.69
CA ILE A 7 5.52 3.73 -3.76
C ILE A 7 4.87 4.57 -2.66
N ILE A 8 5.67 5.33 -1.90
CA ILE A 8 5.19 6.22 -0.85
C ILE A 8 5.63 7.66 -1.18
N LYS A 9 4.69 8.60 -1.13
CA LYS A 9 4.91 10.05 -1.34
C LYS A 9 4.48 10.86 -0.10
N PRO A 10 5.19 11.94 0.25
CA PRO A 10 6.34 12.52 -0.45
C PRO A 10 7.64 11.73 -0.28
N GLY A 11 7.73 10.87 0.74
CA GLY A 11 8.87 10.00 0.97
C GLY A 11 8.60 8.98 2.08
N LYS A 12 9.64 8.25 2.46
CA LYS A 12 9.60 7.22 3.52
C LYS A 12 9.72 7.79 4.94
N LYS A 13 10.09 9.06 5.05
CA LYS A 13 10.21 9.81 6.29
C LYS A 13 9.36 11.06 6.18
N VAL A 14 8.49 11.27 7.16
CA VAL A 14 7.55 12.39 7.23
C VAL A 14 7.39 12.82 8.68
N PHE A 15 6.81 14.00 8.88
CA PHE A 15 6.49 14.54 10.18
C PHE A 15 5.04 14.32 10.55
N SER A 16 4.77 14.25 11.85
CA SER A 16 3.41 14.19 12.36
C SER A 16 2.55 15.33 11.83
N GLY A 17 1.32 15.03 11.40
CA GLY A 17 0.41 15.99 10.75
C GLY A 17 0.53 16.05 9.22
N GLU A 18 1.57 15.47 8.61
CA GLU A 18 1.68 15.42 7.15
C GLU A 18 0.69 14.43 6.52
N THR A 19 0.49 14.56 5.21
CA THR A 19 -0.30 13.60 4.43
C THR A 19 0.62 12.70 3.63
N VAL A 20 0.45 11.40 3.78
CA VAL A 20 1.20 10.38 3.04
C VAL A 20 0.28 9.68 2.05
N THR A 21 0.75 9.54 0.81
CA THR A 21 0.07 8.75 -0.23
C THR A 21 0.87 7.50 -0.55
N PHE A 22 0.20 6.36 -0.49
CA PHE A 22 0.70 5.05 -0.91
C PHE A 22 0.13 4.72 -2.29
N ARG A 23 0.96 4.21 -3.19
CA ARG A 23 0.58 3.71 -4.52
C ARG A 23 1.13 2.31 -4.73
N CYS A 24 0.26 1.39 -5.13
CA CYS A 24 0.60 0.02 -5.46
C CYS A 24 0.58 -0.11 -6.98
N ASP A 25 1.76 -0.16 -7.60
CA ASP A 25 1.89 -0.24 -9.04
C ASP A 25 1.96 -1.69 -9.51
N LEU A 26 0.92 -2.12 -10.21
CA LEU A 26 0.84 -3.43 -10.88
C LEU A 26 1.00 -3.20 -12.37
N ASN A 27 2.26 -3.14 -12.83
CA ASN A 27 2.63 -3.05 -14.25
C ASN A 27 1.87 -4.11 -15.08
N GLY A 28 0.74 -3.74 -15.70
CA GLY A 28 -0.03 -4.66 -16.54
C GLY A 28 -1.55 -4.61 -16.44
N GLY A 29 -2.16 -3.70 -15.68
CA GLY A 29 -3.60 -3.47 -15.78
C GLY A 29 -3.93 -2.02 -15.42
N GLY A 30 -4.73 -1.36 -16.26
CA GLY A 30 -5.30 -0.06 -15.90
C GLY A 30 -5.98 -0.12 -14.53
N ASP A 31 -6.05 1.01 -13.84
CA ASP A 31 -6.44 1.15 -12.43
C ASP A 31 -7.82 0.55 -12.05
N THR A 32 -8.62 0.07 -13.01
CA THR A 32 -10.03 -0.31 -12.82
C THR A 32 -10.31 -1.82 -12.70
N GLN A 33 -9.31 -2.69 -12.84
CA GLN A 33 -9.54 -4.15 -12.85
C GLN A 33 -9.01 -4.91 -11.63
N TRP A 34 -8.30 -4.23 -10.73
CA TRP A 34 -7.66 -4.83 -9.56
C TRP A 34 -8.35 -4.37 -8.27
N THR A 35 -8.53 -5.31 -7.35
CA THR A 35 -8.79 -5.04 -5.95
C THR A 35 -7.46 -5.10 -5.21
N TYR A 36 -7.05 -3.98 -4.65
CA TYR A 36 -5.78 -3.79 -3.95
C TYR A 36 -5.95 -4.05 -2.46
N SER A 37 -5.09 -4.91 -1.92
CA SER A 37 -4.98 -5.20 -0.50
C SER A 37 -3.69 -4.60 0.03
N TRP A 38 -3.79 -3.84 1.11
CA TRP A 38 -2.70 -3.14 1.76
C TRP A 38 -2.45 -3.77 3.11
N TYR A 39 -1.20 -4.03 3.45
CA TYR A 39 -0.83 -4.66 4.71
C TYR A 39 0.13 -3.75 5.46
N LYS A 40 -0.01 -3.75 6.78
CA LYS A 40 0.91 -3.11 7.72
C LYS A 40 1.33 -4.17 8.73
N LYS A 41 2.63 -4.40 8.89
CA LYS A 41 3.20 -5.54 9.64
C LYS A 41 2.63 -5.77 11.05
N HIS A 42 2.14 -4.72 11.70
CA HIS A 42 1.50 -4.82 13.03
C HIS A 42 0.06 -5.40 13.02
N TYR A 43 -0.57 -5.57 11.85
CA TYR A 43 -1.94 -6.10 11.70
C TYR A 43 -2.00 -7.61 11.41
N GLY A 44 -0.87 -8.33 11.43
CA GLY A 44 -0.82 -9.76 11.14
C GLY A 44 -1.05 -10.06 9.65
N GLN A 45 -1.75 -11.16 9.35
CA GLN A 45 -2.04 -11.58 7.96
C GLN A 45 -3.25 -10.89 7.34
N ASN A 46 -4.04 -10.15 8.12
CA ASN A 46 -5.20 -9.44 7.61
C ASN A 46 -4.79 -8.15 6.89
N PRO A 47 -5.45 -7.81 5.77
CA PRO A 47 -5.22 -6.53 5.12
C PRO A 47 -5.64 -5.39 6.07
N TYR A 48 -4.76 -4.40 6.20
CA TYR A 48 -5.03 -3.13 6.86
C TYR A 48 -6.14 -2.35 6.10
N ARG A 49 -6.13 -2.44 4.77
CA ARG A 49 -7.14 -1.81 3.91
C ARG A 49 -7.31 -2.58 2.61
N THR A 50 -8.52 -2.61 2.09
CA THR A 50 -8.83 -3.17 0.76
C THR A 50 -9.61 -2.14 -0.05
N THR A 51 -9.25 -1.91 -1.31
CA THR A 51 -9.88 -0.90 -2.17
C THR A 51 -9.69 -1.23 -3.65
N HIS A 52 -10.57 -0.68 -4.51
CA HIS A 52 -10.40 -0.74 -5.97
C HIS A 52 -9.44 0.33 -6.51
N HIS A 53 -8.92 1.20 -5.66
CA HIS A 53 -7.94 2.21 -6.05
C HIS A 53 -6.52 1.70 -5.85
N SER A 54 -5.66 1.91 -6.85
CA SER A 54 -4.22 1.65 -6.75
C SER A 54 -3.52 2.56 -5.74
N THR A 55 -4.23 3.54 -5.18
CA THR A 55 -3.72 4.49 -4.20
C THR A 55 -4.60 4.57 -2.97
N PHE A 56 -3.97 4.78 -1.81
CA PHE A 56 -4.66 5.29 -0.62
C PHE A 56 -3.78 6.30 0.11
N TYR A 57 -4.37 7.15 0.94
CA TYR A 57 -3.65 8.12 1.73
C TYR A 57 -4.06 8.06 3.21
N ILE A 58 -3.14 8.49 4.07
CA ILE A 58 -3.36 8.77 5.48
C ILE A 58 -3.16 10.28 5.65
N SER A 59 -4.21 10.98 6.06
CA SER A 59 -4.15 12.40 6.39
C SER A 59 -3.73 12.58 7.84
N SER A 60 -2.85 13.54 8.12
CA SER A 60 -2.39 13.86 9.47
C SER A 60 -1.79 12.64 10.19
N VAL A 61 -0.71 12.09 9.62
CA VAL A 61 -0.01 10.92 10.18
C VAL A 61 0.47 11.17 11.61
N THR A 62 0.58 10.09 12.38
CA THR A 62 1.10 10.07 13.75
C THR A 62 2.21 9.03 13.88
N ASP A 63 2.94 9.01 15.00
CA ASP A 63 3.95 7.97 15.27
C ASP A 63 3.41 6.55 15.12
N SER A 64 2.11 6.35 15.43
CA SER A 64 1.43 5.06 15.28
C SER A 64 1.30 4.61 13.82
N ASP A 65 1.38 5.54 12.86
CA ASP A 65 1.36 5.27 11.42
C ASP A 65 2.71 4.76 10.90
N SER A 66 3.78 4.88 11.68
CA SER A 66 5.06 4.24 11.34
C SER A 66 4.90 2.72 11.21
N GLY A 67 5.67 2.14 10.31
CA GLY A 67 5.69 0.69 10.13
C GLY A 67 6.08 0.26 8.73
N GLU A 68 6.15 -1.07 8.57
CA GLU A 68 6.44 -1.72 7.30
C GLU A 68 5.14 -1.99 6.56
N TYR A 69 5.03 -1.46 5.35
CA TYR A 69 3.87 -1.58 4.47
C TYR A 69 4.18 -2.45 3.26
N THR A 70 3.19 -3.24 2.83
CA THR A 70 3.21 -3.99 1.57
C THR A 70 1.86 -3.89 0.88
N CYS A 71 1.81 -4.23 -0.41
CA CYS A 71 0.55 -4.32 -1.15
C CYS A 71 0.48 -5.56 -2.04
N SER A 72 -0.74 -5.99 -2.37
CA SER A 72 -1.04 -7.02 -3.35
C SER A 72 -2.33 -6.67 -4.10
N GLY A 73 -2.62 -7.40 -5.18
CA GLY A 73 -3.80 -7.23 -6.01
C GLY A 73 -4.48 -8.56 -6.34
N THR A 74 -5.81 -8.52 -6.42
CA THR A 74 -6.64 -9.62 -6.95
C THR A 74 -7.58 -9.07 -8.02
N ARG A 75 -7.68 -9.75 -9.18
CA ARG A 75 -8.65 -9.44 -10.24
C ARG A 75 -9.89 -10.32 -10.15
N ASN A 76 -10.95 -9.89 -10.81
CA ASN A 76 -12.23 -10.61 -10.88
C ASN A 76 -12.12 -11.98 -11.57
N ASP A 77 -11.16 -12.17 -12.48
CA ASP A 77 -10.87 -13.45 -13.14
C ASP A 77 -10.06 -14.42 -12.25
N SER A 78 -9.99 -14.15 -10.94
CA SER A 78 -9.22 -14.88 -9.94
C SER A 78 -7.69 -14.80 -10.10
N GLN A 79 -7.18 -13.96 -11.01
CA GLN A 79 -5.75 -13.68 -11.08
C GLN A 79 -5.28 -12.94 -9.81
N LYS A 80 -4.19 -13.42 -9.21
CA LYS A 80 -3.56 -12.80 -8.03
C LYS A 80 -2.17 -12.31 -8.37
N SER A 81 -1.77 -11.18 -7.79
CA SER A 81 -0.38 -10.72 -7.80
C SER A 81 0.45 -11.43 -6.73
N GLU A 82 1.75 -11.14 -6.72
CA GLU A 82 2.61 -11.38 -5.56
C GLU A 82 2.40 -10.26 -4.53
N ILE A 83 2.98 -10.40 -3.34
CA ILE A 83 3.08 -9.30 -2.38
C ILE A 83 4.29 -8.45 -2.78
N SER A 84 4.17 -7.13 -2.70
CA SER A 84 5.26 -6.19 -2.99
C SER A 84 6.43 -6.40 -2.03
N ASP A 85 7.60 -5.88 -2.40
CA ASP A 85 8.66 -5.69 -1.42
C ASP A 85 8.18 -4.71 -0.32
N PRO A 86 8.60 -4.91 0.95
CA PRO A 86 8.22 -4.06 2.05
C PRO A 86 8.83 -2.66 1.93
N VAL A 87 8.05 -1.65 2.32
CA VAL A 87 8.52 -0.27 2.46
C VAL A 87 8.20 0.24 3.86
N THR A 88 9.22 0.68 4.58
CA THR A 88 9.07 1.27 5.91
C THR A 88 8.73 2.75 5.79
N LEU A 89 7.60 3.14 6.38
CA LEU A 89 7.26 4.53 6.69
C LEU A 89 7.74 4.85 8.11
N THR A 90 8.40 5.99 8.27
CA THR A 90 8.80 6.55 9.56
C THR A 90 8.16 7.92 9.73
N VAL A 91 7.43 8.10 10.82
CA VAL A 91 6.84 9.37 11.26
C VAL A 91 7.65 9.87 12.46
N SER A 92 7.90 11.18 12.51
CA SER A 92 8.66 11.87 13.56
C SER A 92 8.07 13.21 13.95
#